data_AF-A0A2V2R389-F1
#
_entry.id   AF-A0A2V2R389-F1
#
_cell.length_a   1.000
_cell.length_b   1.000
_cell.length_c   1.000
_cell.angle_alpha   90.00
_cell.angle_beta   90.00
_cell.angle_gamma   90.00
#
_symmetry.space_group_name_H-M   'P 1'
#
loop_
_entity.id
_entity.type
_entity.pdbx_description
1 polymer ?
#
loop_
_entity_poly.entity_id
_entity_poly.type
_entity_poly.pdbx_seq_one_letter_code
_entity_poly.pdbx_strand_id
1 'polypeptide(L)'
;MTLTNILEEPNQEKRIQRMREEIEKLGGVFSTDADMPADLEEEFLKHVLEYEQSKPTSVFRLLENAGFEIPAPDALDDSQLPLRLEELVHKMASMGAYLLNTNHLSDRELYEYLYNEGLREEAMLFPENPSYAYMIDLTGSGSAEDMHLYLKYYADEDFRSRWAKDWPEDPMPPHEDPSFDRDRKLPKSPLG
;
A
#
# COMPACT_ATOMS: atom_id res chain seq x y z
N MET A 1 23.39 -13.31 -8.85
CA MET A 1 23.13 -14.52 -8.02
C MET A 1 21.72 -14.36 -7.45
N THR A 2 20.89 -15.41 -7.42
CA THR A 2 19.53 -15.27 -6.85
C THR A 2 19.60 -15.22 -5.33
N LEU A 3 18.66 -14.52 -4.67
CA LEU A 3 18.57 -14.48 -3.21
C LEU A 3 18.50 -15.89 -2.61
N THR A 4 17.76 -16.81 -3.24
CA THR A 4 17.67 -18.23 -2.83
C THR A 4 19.05 -18.88 -2.73
N ASN A 5 19.94 -18.67 -3.70
CA ASN A 5 21.30 -19.24 -3.68
C ASN A 5 22.17 -18.62 -2.59
N ILE A 6 21.91 -17.37 -2.20
CA ILE A 6 22.63 -16.71 -1.11
C ILE A 6 22.19 -17.29 0.23
N LEU A 7 20.89 -17.50 0.43
CA LEU A 7 20.32 -18.04 1.68
C LEU A 7 20.75 -19.49 1.98
N GLU A 8 21.17 -20.26 0.98
CA GLU A 8 21.73 -21.61 1.16
C GLU A 8 23.12 -21.63 1.84
N GLU A 9 23.82 -20.49 1.92
CA GLU A 9 25.12 -20.42 2.59
C GLU A 9 24.97 -20.48 4.12
N PRO A 10 25.58 -21.46 4.81
CA PRO A 10 25.38 -21.62 6.26
C PRO A 10 26.01 -20.50 7.10
N ASN A 11 27.03 -19.80 6.59
CA ASN A 11 27.71 -18.73 7.32
C ASN A 11 27.04 -17.36 7.08
N GLN A 12 26.54 -16.74 8.16
CA GLN A 12 25.84 -15.46 8.12
C GLN A 12 26.69 -14.31 7.55
N GLU A 13 27.94 -14.16 7.98
CA GLU A 13 28.83 -13.11 7.45
C GLU A 13 29.03 -13.23 5.93
N LYS A 14 29.15 -14.47 5.43
CA LYS A 14 29.23 -14.72 3.99
C LYS A 14 27.92 -14.43 3.27
N ARG A 15 26.76 -14.71 3.89
CA ARG A 15 25.45 -14.32 3.34
C ARG A 15 25.36 -12.80 3.21
N ILE A 16 25.63 -12.07 4.29
CA ILE A 16 25.66 -10.60 4.33
C ILE A 16 26.59 -10.06 3.24
N GLN A 17 27.82 -10.56 3.16
CA GLN A 17 28.80 -10.11 2.16
C GLN A 17 28.32 -10.36 0.73
N ARG A 18 27.76 -11.54 0.44
CA ARG A 18 27.20 -11.85 -0.89
C ARG A 18 26.01 -10.97 -1.23
N MET A 19 25.16 -10.63 -0.25
CA MET A 19 24.02 -9.75 -0.49
C MET A 19 24.49 -8.33 -0.79
N ARG A 20 25.44 -7.78 -0.02
CA ARG A 20 26.06 -6.47 -0.32
C ARG A 20 26.63 -6.43 -1.73
N GLU A 21 27.44 -7.42 -2.11
CA GLU A 21 28.03 -7.52 -3.45
C GLU A 21 26.97 -7.60 -4.56
N GLU A 22 25.86 -8.28 -4.32
CA GLU A 22 24.81 -8.39 -5.32
C GLU A 22 24.02 -7.08 -5.46
N ILE A 23 23.73 -6.38 -4.36
CA ILE A 23 23.04 -5.10 -4.42
C ILE A 23 23.94 -4.02 -5.03
N GLU A 24 25.25 -4.04 -4.76
CA GLU A 24 26.21 -3.15 -5.43
C GLU A 24 26.21 -3.35 -6.96
N LYS A 25 26.06 -4.59 -7.45
CA LYS A 25 25.91 -4.85 -8.89
C LYS A 25 24.60 -4.31 -9.46
N LEU A 26 23.55 -4.22 -8.64
CA LEU A 26 22.27 -3.61 -9.00
C LEU A 26 22.32 -2.07 -8.91
N GLY A 27 23.45 -1.50 -8.48
CA GLY A 27 23.68 -0.05 -8.39
C GLY A 27 23.33 0.55 -7.03
N GLY A 28 22.99 -0.28 -6.03
CA GLY A 28 22.80 0.18 -4.66
C GLY A 28 24.11 0.57 -3.97
N VAL A 29 24.03 1.51 -3.04
CA VAL A 29 25.17 1.97 -2.24
C VAL A 29 24.80 1.87 -0.78
N PHE A 30 25.65 1.22 0.03
CA PHE A 30 25.45 1.12 1.47
C PHE A 30 26.47 1.97 2.21
N SER A 31 25.99 2.72 3.19
CA SER A 31 26.82 3.18 4.29
C SER A 31 26.93 2.05 5.30
N THR A 32 28.14 1.62 5.64
CA THR A 32 28.35 0.67 6.73
C THR A 32 28.15 1.39 8.05
N ASP A 33 27.06 1.10 8.75
CA ASP A 33 26.93 1.45 10.17
C ASP A 33 27.58 0.32 10.99
N ALA A 34 28.68 0.62 11.69
CA ALA A 34 29.49 -0.36 12.38
C ALA A 34 28.78 -1.01 13.58
N ASP A 35 27.67 -0.42 14.04
CA ASP A 35 26.93 -0.84 15.23
C ASP A 35 25.68 -1.68 14.93
N MET A 36 25.37 -1.96 13.66
CA MET A 36 24.20 -2.77 13.30
C MET A 36 24.40 -4.26 13.66
N PRO A 37 23.49 -4.89 14.41
CA PRO A 37 23.54 -6.34 14.64
C PRO A 37 23.43 -7.14 13.34
N ALA A 38 24.21 -8.21 13.20
CA ALA A 38 24.29 -9.01 11.98
C ALA A 38 22.92 -9.59 11.53
N ASP A 39 22.09 -10.03 12.47
CA ASP A 39 20.74 -10.53 12.17
C ASP A 39 19.84 -9.45 11.54
N LEU A 40 19.93 -8.22 12.04
CA LEU A 40 19.17 -7.09 11.54
C LEU A 40 19.69 -6.66 10.16
N GLU A 41 21.00 -6.63 9.99
CA GLU A 41 21.62 -6.34 8.71
C GLU A 41 21.23 -7.37 7.65
N GLU A 42 21.25 -8.65 8.01
CA GLU A 42 20.89 -9.73 7.11
C GLU A 42 19.44 -9.60 6.61
N GLU A 43 18.47 -9.41 7.51
CA GLU A 43 17.07 -9.21 7.11
C GLU A 43 16.88 -7.93 6.29
N PHE A 44 17.59 -6.84 6.63
CA PHE A 44 17.55 -5.62 5.84
C PHE A 44 18.03 -5.85 4.40
N LEU A 45 19.21 -6.45 4.22
CA LEU A 45 19.80 -6.72 2.91
C LEU A 45 18.94 -7.69 2.09
N LYS A 46 18.34 -8.68 2.75
CA LYS A 46 17.38 -9.59 2.14
C LYS A 46 16.19 -8.84 1.57
N HIS A 47 15.58 -7.93 2.34
CA HIS A 47 14.47 -7.11 1.83
C HIS A 47 14.87 -6.19 0.69
N VAL A 48 16.06 -5.60 0.73
CA VAL A 48 16.57 -4.79 -0.38
C VAL A 48 16.71 -5.64 -1.64
N LEU A 49 17.29 -6.84 -1.55
CA LEU A 49 17.40 -7.74 -2.71
C LEU A 49 16.05 -8.22 -3.22
N GLU A 50 15.13 -8.59 -2.33
CA GLU A 50 13.76 -8.93 -2.70
C GLU A 50 13.13 -7.80 -3.50
N TYR A 51 13.31 -6.55 -3.07
CA TYR A 51 12.79 -5.37 -3.76
C TYR A 51 13.44 -5.15 -5.13
N GLU A 52 14.76 -5.08 -5.19
CA GLU A 52 15.50 -4.78 -6.43
C GLU A 52 15.35 -5.88 -7.50
N GLN A 53 15.09 -7.13 -7.09
CA GLN A 53 14.89 -8.25 -8.01
C GLN A 53 13.42 -8.47 -8.40
N SER A 54 12.48 -7.83 -7.69
CA SER A 54 11.05 -7.96 -7.96
C SER A 54 10.64 -7.21 -9.21
N LYS A 55 9.57 -7.70 -9.84
CA LYS A 55 8.93 -6.99 -10.95
C LYS A 55 7.69 -6.27 -10.42
N PRO A 56 7.43 -5.03 -10.88
CA PRO A 56 6.19 -4.36 -10.57
C PRO A 56 5.00 -5.24 -10.96
N THR A 57 3.99 -5.24 -10.11
CA THR A 57 2.71 -5.90 -10.36
C THR A 57 1.60 -5.05 -9.72
N SER A 58 0.35 -5.48 -9.83
CA SER A 58 -0.77 -4.75 -9.26
C SER A 58 -1.64 -5.64 -8.40
N VAL A 59 -2.40 -5.05 -7.48
CA VAL A 59 -3.33 -5.80 -6.62
C VAL A 59 -4.36 -6.53 -7.48
N PHE A 60 -4.76 -5.95 -8.62
CA PHE A 60 -5.64 -6.59 -9.60
C PHE A 60 -5.03 -7.90 -10.12
N ARG A 61 -3.76 -7.89 -10.51
CA ARG A 61 -3.06 -9.11 -10.98
C ARG A 61 -2.92 -10.16 -9.89
N LEU A 62 -2.65 -9.75 -8.64
CA LEU A 62 -2.59 -10.67 -7.51
C LEU A 62 -3.96 -11.35 -7.28
N LEU A 63 -5.04 -10.57 -7.37
CA LEU A 63 -6.42 -11.07 -7.25
C LEU A 63 -6.76 -12.06 -8.37
N GLU A 64 -6.47 -11.71 -9.63
CA GLU A 64 -6.66 -12.62 -10.79
C GLU A 64 -5.89 -13.93 -10.62
N ASN A 65 -4.61 -13.86 -10.24
CA ASN A 65 -3.76 -15.04 -10.03
C ASN A 65 -4.26 -15.94 -8.90
N ALA A 66 -4.94 -15.36 -7.90
CA ALA A 66 -5.59 -16.11 -6.82
C ALA A 66 -6.98 -16.64 -7.19
N GLY A 67 -7.40 -16.50 -8.46
CA GLY A 67 -8.70 -16.94 -8.95
C GLY A 67 -9.87 -16.08 -8.50
N PHE A 68 -9.62 -14.84 -8.07
CA PHE A 68 -10.67 -13.91 -7.71
C PHE A 68 -11.05 -13.05 -8.93
N GLU A 69 -12.18 -13.36 -9.55
CA GLU A 69 -12.70 -12.58 -10.68
C GLU A 69 -13.13 -11.18 -10.22
N ILE A 70 -12.92 -10.14 -11.00
CA ILE A 70 -13.39 -8.80 -10.65
C ILE A 70 -14.27 -8.34 -11.81
N PRO A 71 -15.61 -8.40 -11.68
CA PRO A 71 -16.51 -7.96 -12.73
C PRO A 71 -16.31 -6.50 -13.09
N ALA A 72 -16.60 -6.15 -14.34
CA ALA A 72 -16.66 -4.75 -14.73
C ALA A 72 -17.79 -4.04 -13.96
N PRO A 73 -17.65 -2.73 -13.66
CA PRO A 73 -18.62 -2.02 -12.82
C PRO A 73 -20.04 -2.01 -13.39
N ASP A 74 -20.19 -2.06 -14.71
CA ASP A 74 -21.47 -2.10 -15.45
C ASP A 74 -22.13 -3.49 -15.46
N ALA A 75 -21.39 -4.53 -15.08
CA ALA A 75 -21.90 -5.90 -14.95
C ALA A 75 -22.54 -6.18 -13.58
N LEU A 76 -22.45 -5.23 -12.63
CA LEU A 76 -23.04 -5.34 -11.30
C LEU A 76 -24.15 -4.31 -11.12
N ASP A 77 -25.32 -4.77 -10.68
CA ASP A 77 -26.38 -3.86 -10.25
C ASP A 77 -26.17 -3.37 -8.81
N ASP A 78 -26.89 -2.31 -8.43
CA ASP A 78 -26.80 -1.70 -7.10
C ASP A 78 -27.20 -2.64 -5.95
N SER A 79 -27.92 -3.74 -6.23
CA SER A 79 -28.31 -4.71 -5.22
C SER A 79 -27.21 -5.74 -4.94
N GLN A 80 -26.38 -6.04 -5.95
CA GLN A 80 -25.24 -6.97 -5.85
C GLN A 80 -23.98 -6.28 -5.35
N LEU A 81 -23.85 -4.99 -5.67
CA LEU A 81 -22.63 -4.23 -5.47
C LEU A 81 -22.10 -4.21 -4.03
N PRO A 82 -22.91 -3.97 -2.98
CA PRO A 82 -22.37 -3.85 -1.63
C PRO A 82 -21.70 -5.15 -1.17
N LEU A 83 -22.34 -6.30 -1.45
CA LEU A 83 -21.78 -7.62 -1.15
C LEU A 83 -20.49 -7.85 -1.95
N ARG A 84 -20.48 -7.49 -3.23
CA ARG A 84 -19.30 -7.70 -4.07
C ARG A 84 -18.11 -6.84 -3.65
N LEU A 85 -18.39 -5.60 -3.25
CA LEU A 85 -17.38 -4.69 -2.72
C LEU A 85 -16.81 -5.22 -1.38
N GLU A 86 -17.66 -5.72 -0.48
CA GLU A 86 -17.22 -6.34 0.77
C GLU A 86 -16.29 -7.54 0.51
N GLU A 87 -16.68 -8.45 -0.37
CA GLU A 87 -15.87 -9.61 -0.76
C GLU A 87 -14.50 -9.19 -1.33
N LEU A 88 -14.49 -8.19 -2.21
CA LEU A 88 -13.27 -7.64 -2.79
C LEU A 88 -12.35 -7.07 -1.69
N VAL A 89 -12.88 -6.25 -0.80
CA VAL A 89 -12.08 -5.63 0.27
C VAL A 89 -11.50 -6.67 1.24
N HIS A 90 -12.27 -7.69 1.61
CA HIS A 90 -11.75 -8.78 2.43
C HIS A 90 -10.69 -9.61 1.71
N LYS A 91 -10.85 -9.83 0.39
CA LYS A 91 -9.84 -10.54 -0.39
C LYS A 91 -8.55 -9.73 -0.52
N MET A 92 -8.64 -8.41 -0.74
CA MET A 92 -7.50 -7.50 -0.71
C MET A 92 -6.76 -7.57 0.64
N ALA A 93 -7.49 -7.49 1.74
CA ALA A 93 -6.91 -7.55 3.08
C ALA A 93 -6.17 -8.87 3.33
N SER A 94 -6.67 -9.98 2.79
CA SER A 94 -5.98 -11.29 2.88
C SER A 94 -4.64 -11.34 2.13
N MET A 95 -4.37 -10.37 1.25
CA MET A 95 -3.11 -10.18 0.51
C MET A 95 -2.26 -9.03 1.09
N GLY A 96 -2.66 -8.47 2.24
CA GLY A 96 -1.97 -7.33 2.84
C GLY A 96 -2.29 -5.98 2.17
N ALA A 97 -3.32 -5.88 1.33
CA ALA A 97 -3.76 -4.62 0.73
C ALA A 97 -4.99 -4.07 1.46
N TYR A 98 -4.94 -2.80 1.89
CA TYR A 98 -5.96 -2.16 2.72
C TYR A 98 -6.38 -0.82 2.14
N LEU A 99 -7.59 -0.37 2.48
CA LEU A 99 -8.14 0.90 2.04
C LEU A 99 -8.15 1.94 3.16
N LEU A 100 -7.88 3.19 2.80
CA LEU A 100 -7.97 4.35 3.68
C LEU A 100 -8.87 5.43 3.07
N ASN A 101 -9.54 6.18 3.92
CA ASN A 101 -10.28 7.40 3.56
C ASN A 101 -11.35 7.18 2.46
N THR A 102 -12.21 6.16 2.62
CA THR A 102 -13.20 5.78 1.59
C THR A 102 -14.60 6.37 1.80
N ASN A 103 -14.88 6.87 3.00
CA ASN A 103 -16.20 7.34 3.43
C ASN A 103 -16.85 8.45 2.56
N HIS A 104 -16.08 9.20 1.78
CA HIS A 104 -16.61 10.25 0.90
C HIS A 104 -17.19 9.68 -0.41
N LEU A 105 -16.94 8.41 -0.73
CA LEU A 105 -17.41 7.73 -1.92
C LEU A 105 -18.55 6.76 -1.60
N SER A 106 -19.58 6.76 -2.44
CA SER A 106 -20.57 5.68 -2.47
C SER A 106 -19.94 4.34 -2.83
N ASP A 107 -20.67 3.24 -2.60
CA ASP A 107 -20.17 1.90 -2.98
C ASP A 107 -19.94 1.79 -4.50
N ARG A 108 -20.72 2.51 -5.31
CA ARG A 108 -20.53 2.63 -6.76
C ARG A 108 -19.22 3.31 -7.10
N GLU A 109 -19.03 4.52 -6.58
CA GLU A 109 -17.83 5.30 -6.86
C GLU A 109 -16.57 4.60 -6.37
N LEU A 110 -16.60 4.00 -5.16
CA LEU A 110 -15.46 3.24 -4.66
C LEU A 110 -15.17 2.02 -5.55
N TYR A 111 -16.18 1.24 -5.92
CA TYR A 111 -15.96 0.07 -6.77
C TYR A 111 -15.41 0.44 -8.15
N GLU A 112 -15.94 1.52 -8.74
CA GLU A 112 -15.47 2.05 -10.02
C GLU A 112 -14.03 2.54 -9.95
N TYR A 113 -13.67 3.27 -8.90
CA TYR A 113 -12.29 3.68 -8.66
C TYR A 113 -11.36 2.47 -8.53
N LEU A 114 -11.71 1.50 -7.69
CA LEU A 114 -10.89 0.31 -7.47
C LEU A 114 -10.71 -0.49 -8.75
N TYR A 115 -11.78 -0.66 -9.51
CA TYR A 115 -11.72 -1.34 -10.79
C TYR A 115 -10.87 -0.55 -11.79
N ASN A 116 -11.17 0.71 -12.06
CA ASN A 116 -10.52 1.41 -13.18
C ASN A 116 -9.07 1.82 -12.88
N GLU A 117 -8.74 2.09 -11.61
CA GLU A 117 -7.50 2.75 -11.23
C GLU A 117 -6.81 2.05 -10.06
N GLY A 118 -7.39 2.10 -8.84
CA GLY A 118 -6.68 1.75 -7.61
C GLY A 118 -6.07 0.35 -7.59
N LEU A 119 -6.75 -0.66 -8.14
CA LEU A 119 -6.19 -2.02 -8.19
C LEU A 119 -5.19 -2.24 -9.34
N ARG A 120 -5.17 -1.35 -10.34
CA ARG A 120 -4.34 -1.46 -11.54
C ARG A 120 -3.00 -0.75 -11.42
N GLU A 121 -2.82 0.07 -10.39
CA GLU A 121 -1.55 0.72 -10.11
C GLU A 121 -0.43 -0.33 -9.94
N GLU A 122 0.67 -0.13 -10.67
CA GLU A 122 1.83 -1.00 -10.59
C GLU A 122 2.73 -0.56 -9.43
N ALA A 123 3.03 -1.50 -8.54
CA ALA A 123 3.95 -1.31 -7.43
C ALA A 123 4.73 -2.60 -7.13
N MET A 124 5.77 -2.47 -6.32
CA MET A 124 6.48 -3.63 -5.78
C MET A 124 5.68 -4.20 -4.62
N LEU A 125 5.03 -5.35 -4.84
CA LEU A 125 4.14 -5.97 -3.86
C LEU A 125 4.78 -7.24 -3.28
N PHE A 126 4.68 -7.44 -1.96
CA PHE A 126 5.28 -8.56 -1.23
C PHE A 126 4.25 -9.31 -0.37
N PRO A 127 3.17 -9.85 -0.95
CA PRO A 127 2.06 -10.44 -0.19
C PRO A 127 2.44 -11.63 0.70
N GLU A 128 3.57 -12.29 0.41
CA GLU A 128 4.08 -13.42 1.21
C GLU A 128 4.84 -12.97 2.47
N ASN A 129 5.21 -11.69 2.57
CA ASN A 129 5.89 -11.14 3.74
C ASN A 129 4.85 -10.83 4.83
N PRO A 130 4.92 -11.43 6.03
CA PRO A 130 3.96 -11.18 7.11
C PRO A 130 3.91 -9.74 7.61
N SER A 131 4.97 -8.97 7.36
CA SER A 131 5.10 -7.55 7.68
C SER A 131 4.80 -6.64 6.49
N TYR A 132 4.18 -7.17 5.44
CA TYR A 132 3.73 -6.39 4.29
C TYR A 132 2.36 -5.75 4.54
N ALA A 133 2.28 -4.45 4.28
CA ALA A 133 1.02 -3.73 4.17
C ALA A 133 1.11 -2.74 3.00
N TYR A 134 0.12 -2.78 2.14
CA TYR A 134 -0.05 -1.85 1.03
C TYR A 134 -1.35 -1.07 1.25
N MET A 135 -1.23 0.24 1.36
CA MET A 135 -2.35 1.12 1.66
C MET A 135 -2.77 1.84 0.38
N ILE A 136 -4.02 1.65 -0.01
CA ILE A 136 -4.66 2.44 -1.08
C ILE A 136 -5.45 3.55 -0.38
N ASP A 137 -4.87 4.74 -0.36
CA ASP A 137 -5.49 5.94 0.21
C ASP A 137 -6.20 6.73 -0.89
N LEU A 138 -7.52 6.85 -0.75
CA LEU A 138 -8.40 7.53 -1.71
C LEU A 138 -8.24 9.06 -1.70
N THR A 139 -7.37 9.57 -0.84
CA THR A 139 -6.98 10.99 -0.75
C THR A 139 -5.44 11.14 -0.72
N GLY A 140 -4.70 10.10 -1.13
CA GLY A 140 -3.27 9.97 -0.91
C GLY A 140 -2.38 10.28 -2.11
N SER A 141 -2.91 10.75 -3.25
CA SER A 141 -2.06 10.99 -4.44
C SER A 141 -1.07 12.15 -4.26
N GLY A 142 -1.25 12.97 -3.23
CA GLY A 142 -0.50 14.22 -3.02
C GLY A 142 -0.94 15.35 -3.93
N SER A 143 -2.02 15.19 -4.71
CA SER A 143 -2.62 16.26 -5.48
C SER A 143 -3.32 17.29 -4.58
N ALA A 144 -3.50 18.51 -5.09
CA ALA A 144 -4.24 19.55 -4.38
C ALA A 144 -5.73 19.17 -4.19
N GLU A 145 -6.31 18.40 -5.12
CA GLU A 145 -7.69 17.92 -5.04
C GLU A 145 -7.85 16.89 -3.91
N ASP A 146 -6.96 15.92 -3.85
CA ASP A 146 -6.96 14.91 -2.78
C ASP A 146 -6.70 15.53 -1.42
N MET A 147 -5.77 16.48 -1.33
CA MET A 147 -5.52 17.22 -0.09
C MET A 147 -6.76 18.01 0.33
N HIS A 148 -7.46 18.63 -0.62
CA HIS A 148 -8.72 19.32 -0.34
C HIS A 148 -9.77 18.35 0.22
N LEU A 149 -9.92 17.16 -0.37
CA LEU A 149 -10.81 16.10 0.13
C LEU A 149 -10.40 15.62 1.53
N TYR A 150 -9.10 15.41 1.76
CA TYR A 150 -8.56 15.01 3.06
C TYR A 150 -8.87 16.05 4.14
N LEU A 151 -8.55 17.32 3.88
CA LEU A 151 -8.83 18.42 4.80
C LEU A 151 -10.33 18.58 5.07
N LYS A 152 -11.17 18.36 4.07
CA LYS A 152 -12.62 18.47 4.17
C LYS A 152 -13.25 17.37 5.04
N TYR A 153 -12.84 16.11 4.86
CA TYR A 153 -13.57 14.96 5.42
C TYR A 153 -12.84 14.18 6.52
N TYR A 154 -11.51 14.25 6.59
CA TYR A 154 -10.70 13.31 7.39
C TYR A 154 -9.73 13.97 8.35
N ALA A 155 -9.20 15.14 8.01
CA ALA A 155 -8.23 15.83 8.84
C ALA A 155 -8.85 16.32 10.15
N ASP A 156 -8.18 16.00 11.26
CA ASP A 156 -8.53 16.57 12.55
C ASP A 156 -8.16 18.07 12.63
N GLU A 157 -8.67 18.74 13.66
CA GLU A 157 -8.45 20.18 13.87
C GLU A 157 -6.97 20.53 14.07
N ASP A 158 -6.18 19.62 14.65
CA ASP A 158 -4.74 19.83 14.86
C ASP A 158 -3.97 19.82 13.53
N PHE A 159 -4.30 18.89 12.63
CA PHE A 159 -3.74 18.84 11.28
C PHE A 159 -4.20 20.06 10.47
N ARG A 160 -5.50 20.39 10.49
CA ARG A 160 -6.06 21.56 9.80
C ARG A 160 -5.40 22.86 10.27
N SER A 161 -5.20 23.04 11.57
CA SER A 161 -4.52 24.22 12.12
C SER A 161 -3.05 24.31 11.71
N ARG A 162 -2.33 23.19 11.63
CA ARG A 162 -0.95 23.17 11.13
C ARG A 162 -0.90 23.50 9.64
N TRP A 163 -1.79 22.89 8.85
CA TRP A 163 -1.87 23.15 7.41
C TRP A 163 -2.09 24.63 7.12
N ALA A 164 -3.08 25.26 7.77
CA ALA A 164 -3.38 26.69 7.57
C ALA A 164 -2.22 27.63 7.96
N LYS A 165 -1.32 27.18 8.85
CA LYS A 165 -0.13 27.95 9.25
C LYS A 165 1.00 27.80 8.24
N ASP A 166 1.24 26.57 7.77
CA ASP A 166 2.34 26.23 6.89
C ASP A 166 2.05 26.64 5.43
N TRP A 167 0.78 26.66 5.03
CA TRP A 167 0.29 27.05 3.70
C TRP A 167 -0.87 28.06 3.78
N PRO A 168 -0.61 29.31 4.22
CA PRO A 168 -1.67 30.31 4.45
C PRO A 168 -2.40 30.77 3.17
N GLU A 169 -1.79 30.57 1.99
CA GLU A 169 -2.39 30.81 0.68
C GLU A 169 -3.40 29.74 0.24
N ASP A 170 -3.40 28.57 0.88
CA ASP A 170 -4.28 27.46 0.55
C ASP A 170 -5.58 27.54 1.40
N PRO A 171 -6.74 27.86 0.79
CA PRO A 171 -7.95 28.12 1.55
C PRO A 171 -8.44 26.86 2.25
N MET A 172 -8.46 26.90 3.59
CA MET A 172 -8.95 25.81 4.42
C MET A 172 -10.44 25.53 4.15
N PRO A 173 -10.83 24.36 3.60
CA PRO A 173 -12.23 24.03 3.41
C PRO A 173 -12.95 23.91 4.77
N PRO A 174 -14.26 24.20 4.84
CA PRO A 174 -15.05 23.81 6.01
C PRO A 174 -14.97 22.28 6.17
N HIS A 175 -14.86 21.82 7.42
CA HIS A 175 -14.95 20.40 7.70
C HIS A 175 -16.40 19.92 7.48
N GLU A 176 -16.56 18.76 6.83
CA GLU A 176 -17.82 18.07 6.63
C GLU A 176 -17.68 16.61 7.04
N ASP A 177 -18.70 16.05 7.71
CA ASP A 177 -18.73 14.61 7.94
C ASP A 177 -18.97 13.91 6.59
N PRO A 178 -18.23 12.84 6.26
CA PRO A 178 -18.42 12.15 5.01
C PRO A 178 -19.77 11.42 4.96
N SER A 179 -20.27 11.16 3.74
CA SER A 179 -21.63 10.62 3.54
C SER A 179 -21.80 9.17 4.01
N PHE A 180 -20.70 8.43 4.15
CA PHE A 180 -20.69 7.03 4.56
C PHE A 180 -19.80 6.80 5.79
N ASP A 181 -19.99 5.65 6.44
CA ASP A 181 -19.26 5.25 7.65
C ASP A 181 -18.75 3.80 7.48
N ARG A 182 -18.06 3.58 6.36
CA ARG A 182 -17.49 2.30 5.93
C ARG A 182 -16.14 2.07 6.60
N ASP A 183 -15.30 3.10 6.72
CA ASP A 183 -13.89 3.02 7.14
C ASP A 183 -13.69 2.37 8.51
N ARG A 184 -14.66 2.49 9.43
CA ARG A 184 -14.60 1.83 10.75
C ARG A 184 -14.78 0.31 10.71
N LYS A 185 -15.40 -0.21 9.64
CA LYS A 185 -15.69 -1.63 9.45
C LYS A 185 -14.69 -2.29 8.52
N LEU A 186 -13.90 -1.50 7.79
CA LEU A 186 -12.90 -2.03 6.88
C LEU A 186 -11.83 -2.81 7.66
N PRO A 187 -11.32 -3.92 7.09
CA PRO A 187 -10.13 -4.58 7.61
C PRO A 187 -9.00 -3.57 7.78
N LYS A 188 -8.29 -3.66 8.90
CA LYS A 188 -7.12 -2.82 9.20
C LYS A 188 -5.85 -3.64 9.11
N SER A 189 -4.78 -2.99 8.69
CA SER A 189 -3.44 -3.58 8.74
C SER A 189 -3.12 -3.98 10.19
N PRO A 190 -2.58 -5.19 10.43
CA PRO A 190 -2.09 -5.57 11.75
C PRO A 190 -0.84 -4.78 12.18
N LEU A 191 -0.23 -4.02 11.26
CA LEU A 191 1.03 -3.29 11.49
C LEU A 191 0.83 -1.85 11.99
N GLY A 192 -0.42 -1.39 12.13
CA GLY A 192 -0.76 -0.05 12.59
C GLY A 192 -1.05 0.91 11.46
#